data_AF-A0A953Z2A9-F1
#
_entry.id   AF-A0A953Z2A9-F1
#
_cell.length_a   1.000
_cell.length_b   1.000
_cell.length_c   1.000
_cell.angle_alpha   90.00
_cell.angle_beta   90.00
_cell.angle_gamma   90.00
#
_symmetry.space_group_name_H-M   'P 1'
#
loop_
_entity.id
_entity.type
_entity.pdbx_description
1 polymer ?
#
loop_
_entity_poly.entity_id
_entity_poly.type
_entity_poly.pdbx_seq_one_letter_code
_entity_poly.pdbx_strand_id
1 'polypeptide(L)' 'MSNAPILDRRAPGRRTSDIKREMLEESMRELPNYFVTVLDDEKGLYSFYYQGSDEAEEMVQALLEQGISADNIATYQRV' A
#
# COMPACT_ATOMS: atom_id res chain seq x y z
N MET A 1 -12.91 -61.20 -1.33
CA MET A 1 -12.66 -59.94 -0.58
C MET A 1 -11.27 -59.43 -0.94
N SER A 2 -11.17 -58.24 -1.51
CA SER A 2 -9.89 -57.54 -1.75
C SER A 2 -10.14 -56.06 -1.55
N ASN A 3 -9.55 -55.51 -0.49
CA ASN A 3 -9.54 -54.09 -0.17
C ASN A 3 -8.50 -53.40 -1.05
N ALA A 4 -8.94 -52.64 -2.04
CA ALA A 4 -8.11 -51.60 -2.63
C ALA A 4 -8.22 -50.34 -1.73
N PRO A 5 -7.11 -49.67 -1.39
CA PRO A 5 -7.20 -48.40 -0.69
C PRO A 5 -7.85 -47.37 -1.62
N ILE A 6 -8.91 -46.73 -1.13
CA ILE A 6 -9.49 -45.55 -1.78
C ILE A 6 -8.42 -44.47 -1.76
N LEU A 7 -7.77 -44.23 -2.89
CA LEU A 7 -6.92 -43.07 -3.11
C LEU A 7 -7.81 -41.82 -3.00
N ASP A 8 -7.76 -41.16 -1.84
CA ASP A 8 -8.38 -39.86 -1.61
C ASP A 8 -7.68 -38.81 -2.48
N ARG A 9 -8.15 -38.66 -3.73
CA ARG A 9 -7.72 -37.63 -4.68
C ARG A 9 -8.39 -36.29 -4.34
N ARG A 10 -8.26 -35.81 -3.10
CA ARG A 10 -8.53 -34.40 -2.77
C ARG A 10 -7.39 -33.56 -3.34
N ALA A 11 -7.62 -32.98 -4.51
CA ALA A 11 -6.71 -32.05 -5.17
C ALA A 11 -6.31 -30.91 -4.21
N PRO A 12 -5.02 -30.77 -3.85
CA PRO A 12 -4.57 -29.73 -2.92
C PRO A 12 -4.42 -28.34 -3.57
N GLY A 13 -4.93 -28.15 -4.79
CA GLY A 13 -4.62 -26.99 -5.63
C GLY A 13 -5.52 -25.76 -5.49
N ARG A 14 -6.74 -25.89 -4.95
CA ARG A 14 -7.73 -24.78 -4.95
C ARG A 14 -7.63 -23.86 -3.74
N ARG A 15 -7.53 -24.42 -2.53
CA ARG A 15 -7.51 -23.62 -1.28
C ARG A 15 -6.27 -22.73 -1.16
N THR A 16 -5.13 -23.20 -1.62
CA THR A 16 -3.86 -22.48 -1.48
C THR A 16 -3.75 -21.29 -2.46
N SER A 17 -4.38 -21.36 -3.63
CA SER A 17 -4.46 -20.19 -4.54
C SER A 17 -5.38 -19.12 -3.98
N ASP A 18 -6.46 -19.53 -3.31
CA ASP A 18 -7.42 -18.62 -2.70
C ASP A 18 -6.77 -17.84 -1.54
N ILE A 19 -5.99 -18.52 -0.69
CA ILE A 19 -5.23 -17.88 0.40
C ILE A 19 -4.19 -16.89 -0.14
N LYS A 20 -3.41 -17.28 -1.17
CA LYS A 20 -2.42 -16.37 -1.77
C LYS A 20 -3.06 -15.11 -2.36
N ARG A 21 -4.23 -15.27 -2.96
CA ARG A 21 -5.00 -14.17 -3.52
C ARG A 21 -5.56 -13.26 -2.43
N GLU A 22 -6.12 -13.83 -1.37
CA GLU A 22 -6.65 -13.08 -0.22
C GLU A 22 -5.54 -12.27 0.46
N MET A 23 -4.37 -12.88 0.70
CA MET A 23 -3.20 -12.18 1.26
C MET A 23 -2.70 -11.05 0.34
N LEU A 24 -2.72 -11.26 -0.97
CA LEU A 24 -2.36 -10.23 -1.94
C LEU A 24 -3.39 -9.09 -1.94
N GLU A 25 -4.68 -9.40 -1.94
CA GLU A 25 -5.76 -8.41 -1.89
C GLU A 25 -5.71 -7.60 -0.59
N GLU A 26 -5.39 -8.23 0.54
CA GLU A 26 -5.16 -7.56 1.82
C GLU A 26 -3.92 -6.66 1.78
N SER A 27 -2.79 -7.16 1.28
CA SER A 27 -1.56 -6.37 1.11
C SER A 27 -1.78 -5.17 0.17
N MET A 28 -2.59 -5.32 -0.87
CA MET A 28 -2.91 -4.23 -1.81
C MET A 28 -3.78 -3.14 -1.17
N ARG A 29 -4.62 -3.49 -0.18
CA ARG A 29 -5.41 -2.52 0.60
C ARG A 29 -4.53 -1.73 1.57
N GLU A 30 -3.43 -2.30 2.02
CA GLU A 30 -2.45 -1.63 2.89
C GLU A 30 -1.47 -0.75 2.13
N LEU A 31 -1.45 -0.81 0.80
CA LEU A 31 -0.59 0.08 0.02
C LEU A 31 -1.09 1.53 0.10
N PRO A 32 -0.20 2.51 0.36
CA PRO A 32 -0.57 3.91 0.43
C PRO A 32 -1.26 4.40 -0.84
N ASN A 33 -2.31 5.20 -0.68
CA ASN A 33 -3.02 5.81 -1.80
C ASN A 33 -2.48 7.21 -2.13
N TYR A 34 -1.87 7.87 -1.15
CA TYR A 34 -1.36 9.22 -1.28
C TYR A 34 0.12 9.27 -0.94
N PHE A 35 0.81 10.17 -1.63
CA PHE A 35 2.23 10.37 -1.52
C PHE A 35 2.52 11.87 -1.56
N VAL A 36 3.14 12.39 -0.49
CA VAL A 36 3.52 13.79 -0.37
C VAL A 36 5.05 13.88 -0.43
N THR A 37 5.56 14.75 -1.30
CA THR A 37 7.00 15.03 -1.41
C THR A 37 7.33 16.42 -0.98
N VAL A 38 8.51 16.58 -0.39
CA VAL A 38 9.08 17.88 -0.04
C VAL A 38 10.48 17.97 -0.60
N LEU A 39 10.74 18.98 -1.42
CA LEU A 39 12.08 19.28 -1.92
C LEU A 39 12.78 20.26 -0.98
N ASP A 40 13.88 19.80 -0.38
CA ASP A 40 14.80 20.60 0.41
C ASP A 40 16.09 20.81 -0.42
N ASP A 41 16.48 22.06 -0.63
CA ASP A 41 17.63 22.40 -1.49
C ASP A 41 18.97 21.87 -0.94
N GLU A 42 19.08 21.65 0.37
CA GLU A 42 20.30 21.17 1.00
C GLU A 42 20.30 19.65 1.19
N LYS A 43 19.13 19.06 1.45
CA LYS A 43 19.01 17.66 1.87
C LYS A 43 18.32 16.75 0.85
N GLY A 44 17.73 17.32 -0.19
CA GLY A 44 17.09 16.59 -1.29
C GLY A 44 15.60 16.31 -1.07
N LEU A 45 15.10 15.26 -1.72
CA LEU A 45 13.67 14.94 -1.76
C LEU A 45 13.26 14.05 -0.59
N TYR A 46 12.31 14.53 0.21
CA TYR A 46 11.61 13.76 1.23
C TYR A 46 10.26 13.26 0.73
N SER A 47 9.75 12.21 1.36
CA SER A 47 8.65 11.40 0.84
C SER A 47 7.85 10.79 1.98
N PHE A 48 6.55 11.09 2.03
CA PHE A 48 5.61 10.65 3.05
C PHE A 48 4.42 9.96 2.40
N TYR A 49 3.91 8.90 3.04
CA TYR A 49 2.89 8.03 2.47
C TYR A 49 1.66 7.99 3.37
N TYR A 50 0.48 8.09 2.77
CA TYR A 50 -0.80 8.16 3.48
C TYR A 50 -1.86 7.27 2.84
N GLN A 51 -2.83 6.85 3.65
CA GLN A 51 -3.96 6.05 3.16
C GLN A 51 -5.12 6.94 2.70
N GLY A 52 -5.37 8.05 3.41
CA GLY A 52 -6.43 9.00 3.13
C GLY A 52 -5.92 10.31 2.52
N SER A 53 -6.80 11.00 1.79
CA SER A 53 -6.55 12.38 1.31
C SER A 53 -6.38 13.33 2.49
N ASP A 54 -7.22 13.18 3.51
CA ASP A 54 -7.30 14.10 4.63
C ASP A 54 -5.99 14.11 5.42
N GLU A 55 -5.39 12.93 5.66
CA GLU A 55 -4.08 12.81 6.31
C GLU A 55 -2.95 13.46 5.48
N ALA A 56 -3.00 13.30 4.15
CA ALA A 56 -2.02 13.92 3.25
C ALA A 56 -2.17 15.44 3.24
N GLU A 57 -3.41 15.96 3.23
CA GLU A 57 -3.72 17.38 3.30
C GLU A 57 -3.28 17.99 4.64
N GLU A 58 -3.55 17.31 5.75
CA GLU A 58 -3.09 17.73 7.08
C GLU A 58 -1.56 17.86 7.14
N MET A 59 -0.83 16.89 6.55
CA MET A 59 0.63 16.99 6.45
C MET A 59 1.06 18.20 5.61
N VAL A 60 0.43 18.43 4.45
CA VAL A 60 0.75 19.59 3.60
C VAL A 60 0.53 20.90 4.37
N GLN A 61 -0.59 21.03 5.09
CA GLN A 61 -0.85 22.22 5.90
C GLN A 61 0.21 22.41 6.99
N ALA A 62 0.57 21.34 7.71
CA ALA A 62 1.61 21.41 8.72
C ALA A 62 2.96 21.86 8.14
N LEU A 63 3.34 21.39 6.94
CA LEU A 63 4.57 21.79 6.26
C LEU A 63 4.54 23.29 5.88
N LEU A 64 3.41 23.77 5.37
CA LEU A 64 3.21 25.19 5.07
C LEU A 64 3.30 26.06 6.34
N GLU A 65 2.72 25.63 7.45
CA GLU A 65 2.81 26.30 8.75
C GLU A 65 4.25 26.36 9.30
N GLN A 66 5.09 25.39 8.96
CA GLN A 66 6.53 25.41 9.27
C GLN A 66 7.34 26.32 8.33
N GLY A 67 6.68 26.97 7.37
CA GLY A 67 7.31 27.92 6.44
C GLY A 67 7.94 27.26 5.21
N ILE A 68 7.63 26.00 4.93
CA ILE A 68 8.07 25.35 3.69
C ILE A 68 7.25 25.95 2.53
N SER A 69 7.94 26.35 1.46
CA SER A 69 7.28 26.89 0.27
C SER A 69 6.36 25.85 -0.36
N ALA A 70 5.14 26.27 -0.74
CA ALA A 70 4.22 25.43 -1.48
C ALA A 70 4.81 24.92 -2.81
N ASP A 71 5.70 25.69 -3.44
CA ASP A 71 6.39 25.30 -4.68
C ASP A 71 7.32 24.09 -4.49
N ASN A 72 7.71 23.81 -3.24
CA ASN A 72 8.56 22.68 -2.89
C ASN A 72 7.76 21.45 -2.43
N ILE A 73 6.42 21.53 -2.42
CA ILE A 73 5.55 20.45 -1.96
C ILE A 73 4.75 19.92 -3.15
N ALA A 74 4.69 18.59 -3.30
CA ALA A 74 3.83 17.96 -4.29
C ALA A 74 3.07 16.78 -3.67
N THR A 75 1.81 16.63 -4.05
CA THR A 75 0.95 15.53 -3.61
C THR A 75 0.53 14.71 -4.81
N TYR A 76 0.66 13.40 -4.70
CA TYR A 76 0.31 12.44 -5.73
C TYR A 76 -0.69 11.44 -5.16
N GLN A 77 -1.63 11.03 -6.01
CA GLN A 77 -2.60 9.99 -5.72
C GLN A 77 -2.38 8.80 -6.64
N ARG A 78 -2.45 7.60 -6.08
CA ARG A 78 -2.46 6.35 -6.83
C ARG A 78 -3.82 6.23 -7.56
N VAL A 79 -3.77 6.16 -8.89
CA VAL A 79 -4.91 5.89 -9.81
C VAL A 79 -5.12 4.41 -10.05
#